data_AF-A0AAE4AK33-F1
#
_entry.id   AF-A0AAE4AK33-F1
#
_cell.length_a   1.000
_cell.length_b   1.000
_cell.length_c   1.000
_cell.angle_alpha   90.00
_cell.angle_beta   90.00
_cell.angle_gamma   90.00
#
_symmetry.space_group_name_H-M   'P 1'
#
loop_
_entity.id
_entity.type
_entity.pdbx_description
1 polymer ?
#
loop_
_entity_poly.entity_id
_entity_poly.type
_entity_poly.pdbx_seq_one_letter_code
_entity_poly.pdbx_strand_id
1 'polypeptide(L)'
;MINSDEALIQTRHKIIEETCRLEWKGQLDAEHKEELVYKIIPGPKPEIGRCCVYKEREIVRHRVRLACAENLLDNPASDNEVQVIKPACDECPLSTYTVTDNCRLCLGKACLSSCHFGAISIGEFRSHIDSKKCKECGMCAQNCPYGAIVHLVRPCKRACPVDAITYDEYGFCVIDEEKCIDCGRCIHSCPFGAISAKSYLVDIIHAIREGKEVIAMCAPATEGQFGEKIGMPSIRHALKKLGFADMVEVGLGGDMTAAYEALEWSEARKEGKKMTTSCCPAFINLLKKHFPQQYAENMSTTVSPMCAVSRYLKTTHPGCVTVFIGPCVAKKSEAADKSVPDNADYVMTYGELSTLLRSRDVELEPVEEEYQEASIWGKRFATSGGVANAVLECMQERGEDIEDIKLLRCAGGEECKKALMLLKRGRLPEDFIEGMACPGGCVGGPSRHKTELELKRSRETLLKKADGRKVLENLKNYPMDSFSMHRDGHMESTEV
;
A
#
# COMPACT_ATOMS: atom_id res chain seq x y z
N MET A 1 -12.13 7.00 -16.94
CA MET A 1 -10.65 7.05 -17.03
C MET A 1 -10.25 5.78 -17.77
N ILE A 2 -9.68 5.87 -18.97
CA ILE A 2 -9.20 4.68 -19.69
C ILE A 2 -7.98 4.20 -18.88
N ASN A 3 -8.16 3.16 -18.05
CA ASN A 3 -7.05 2.57 -17.30
C ASN A 3 -6.17 1.83 -18.31
N SER A 4 -5.00 2.37 -18.61
CA SER A 4 -3.95 1.74 -19.43
C SER A 4 -3.49 0.37 -18.89
N ASP A 5 -3.95 0.00 -17.70
CA ASP A 5 -3.45 -1.13 -16.93
C ASP A 5 -4.39 -2.34 -16.97
N GLU A 6 -5.56 -2.24 -17.61
CA GLU A 6 -6.60 -3.29 -17.55
C GLU A 6 -6.06 -4.66 -18.03
N ALA A 7 -5.36 -4.71 -19.17
CA ALA A 7 -4.77 -5.93 -19.69
C ALA A 7 -3.66 -6.51 -18.78
N LEU A 8 -2.86 -5.64 -18.15
CA LEU A 8 -1.80 -6.03 -17.21
C LEU A 8 -2.38 -6.61 -15.91
N ILE A 9 -3.40 -5.94 -15.38
CA ILE A 9 -4.12 -6.33 -14.17
C ILE A 9 -4.83 -7.66 -14.41
N GLN A 10 -5.51 -7.81 -15.55
CA GLN A 10 -6.17 -9.06 -15.95
C GLN A 10 -5.18 -10.23 -16.01
N THR A 11 -4.03 -10.05 -16.67
CA THR A 11 -3.01 -11.09 -16.78
C THR A 11 -2.44 -11.46 -15.40
N ARG A 12 -2.10 -10.46 -14.59
CA ARG A 12 -1.58 -10.67 -13.22
C ARG A 12 -2.60 -11.43 -12.37
N HIS A 13 -3.84 -10.98 -12.34
CA HIS A 13 -4.87 -11.60 -11.52
C HIS A 13 -5.23 -13.00 -12.03
N LYS A 14 -5.23 -13.24 -13.34
CA LYS A 14 -5.46 -14.58 -13.91
C LYS A 14 -4.40 -15.58 -13.46
N ILE A 15 -3.12 -15.20 -13.43
CA ILE A 15 -2.04 -16.08 -12.95
C ILE A 15 -2.24 -16.42 -11.48
N ILE A 16 -2.55 -15.43 -10.63
CA ILE A 16 -2.82 -15.66 -9.21
C ILE A 16 -4.08 -16.54 -9.03
N GLU A 17 -5.14 -16.31 -9.83
CA GLU A 17 -6.41 -17.07 -9.80
C GLU A 17 -6.16 -18.56 -10.06
N GLU A 18 -5.42 -18.85 -11.13
CA GLU A 18 -5.13 -20.23 -11.51
C GLU A 18 -4.18 -20.92 -10.53
N THR A 19 -3.21 -20.20 -9.96
CA THR A 19 -2.38 -20.70 -8.86
C THR A 19 -3.25 -21.05 -7.64
N CYS A 20 -4.21 -20.20 -7.27
CA CYS A 20 -5.15 -20.49 -6.20
C CYS A 20 -6.02 -21.72 -6.51
N ARG A 21 -6.48 -21.87 -7.76
CA ARG A 21 -7.24 -23.07 -8.20
C ARG A 21 -6.43 -24.37 -8.06
N LEU A 22 -5.13 -24.34 -8.35
CA LEU A 22 -4.25 -25.49 -8.11
C LEU A 22 -4.13 -25.80 -6.61
N GLU A 23 -3.96 -24.77 -5.78
CA GLU A 23 -3.87 -24.95 -4.33
C GLU A 23 -5.16 -25.51 -3.73
N TRP A 24 -6.33 -25.03 -4.15
CA TRP A 24 -7.63 -25.60 -3.73
C TRP A 24 -7.75 -27.10 -4.02
N LYS A 25 -7.14 -27.56 -5.11
CA LYS A 25 -7.12 -28.98 -5.52
C LYS A 25 -5.99 -29.78 -4.87
N GLY A 26 -5.06 -29.13 -4.16
CA GLY A 26 -3.86 -29.79 -3.63
C GLY A 26 -2.87 -30.22 -4.71
N GLN A 27 -2.86 -29.54 -5.85
CA GLN A 27 -2.03 -29.86 -7.02
C GLN A 27 -0.98 -28.77 -7.28
N LEU A 28 -0.48 -28.10 -6.24
CA LEU A 28 0.51 -27.02 -6.38
C LEU A 28 1.96 -27.55 -6.38
N ASP A 29 2.22 -28.60 -7.14
CA ASP A 29 3.57 -29.16 -7.33
C ASP A 29 4.30 -28.53 -8.53
N ALA A 30 5.57 -28.92 -8.73
CA ALA A 30 6.40 -28.37 -9.79
C ALA A 30 5.88 -28.68 -11.20
N GLU A 31 5.25 -29.84 -11.40
CA GLU A 31 4.72 -30.26 -12.69
C GLU A 31 3.51 -29.41 -13.08
N HIS A 32 2.51 -29.30 -12.20
CA HIS A 32 1.33 -28.48 -12.45
C HIS A 32 1.63 -26.98 -12.52
N LYS A 33 2.65 -26.49 -11.78
CA LYS A 33 3.14 -25.11 -11.93
C LYS A 33 3.68 -24.85 -13.33
N GLU A 34 4.42 -25.81 -13.90
CA GLU A 34 4.94 -25.69 -15.26
C GLU A 34 3.81 -25.85 -16.30
N GLU A 35 2.89 -26.79 -16.12
CA GLU A 35 1.70 -26.91 -16.97
C GLU A 35 0.88 -25.61 -17.00
N LEU A 36 0.72 -24.95 -15.85
CA LEU A 36 0.06 -23.64 -15.75
C LEU A 36 0.73 -22.59 -16.64
N VAL A 37 2.07 -22.58 -16.72
CA VAL A 37 2.81 -21.66 -17.59
C VAL A 37 2.39 -21.84 -19.06
N TYR A 38 2.29 -23.08 -19.52
CA TYR A 38 1.83 -23.41 -20.88
C TYR A 38 0.33 -23.19 -21.07
N LYS A 39 -0.48 -23.34 -20.02
CA LYS A 39 -1.92 -23.00 -20.07
C LYS A 39 -2.15 -21.50 -20.22
N ILE A 40 -1.35 -20.67 -19.53
CA ILE A 40 -1.45 -19.21 -19.64
C ILE A 40 -0.88 -18.71 -20.97
N ILE A 41 0.23 -19.28 -21.44
CA ILE A 41 0.89 -18.93 -22.72
C ILE A 41 0.99 -20.19 -23.62
N PRO A 42 -0.13 -20.59 -24.28
CA PRO A 42 -0.21 -21.83 -25.05
C PRO A 42 0.45 -21.71 -26.43
N GLY A 43 0.32 -20.55 -27.07
CA GLY A 43 0.75 -20.34 -28.46
C GLY A 43 2.27 -20.39 -28.64
N PRO A 44 2.75 -20.69 -29.87
CA PRO A 44 4.17 -20.52 -30.23
C PRO A 44 4.55 -19.04 -30.43
N LYS A 45 3.56 -18.12 -30.40
CA LYS A 45 3.73 -16.68 -30.57
C LYS A 45 3.45 -15.95 -29.26
N PRO A 46 4.09 -14.80 -29.01
CA PRO A 46 3.80 -13.97 -27.84
C PRO A 46 2.37 -13.39 -27.91
N GLU A 47 1.65 -13.39 -26.78
CA GLU A 47 0.27 -12.89 -26.62
C GLU A 47 0.18 -11.64 -25.74
N ILE A 48 1.15 -11.41 -24.84
CA ILE A 48 1.17 -10.28 -23.89
C ILE A 48 2.16 -9.17 -24.30
N GLY A 49 2.49 -9.12 -25.60
CA GLY A 49 3.26 -8.03 -26.20
C GLY A 49 4.73 -8.03 -25.82
N ARG A 50 5.36 -9.20 -25.63
CA ARG A 50 6.81 -9.32 -25.45
C ARG A 50 7.49 -9.81 -26.73
N CYS A 51 8.83 -9.76 -26.74
CA CYS A 51 9.62 -10.11 -27.92
C CYS A 51 9.50 -11.58 -28.34
N CYS A 52 9.25 -12.50 -27.40
CA CYS A 52 9.09 -13.92 -27.69
C CYS A 52 8.29 -14.65 -26.60
N VAL A 53 7.74 -15.81 -26.96
CA VAL A 53 6.98 -16.70 -26.06
C VAL A 53 7.78 -17.13 -24.83
N TYR A 54 9.10 -17.30 -24.97
CA TYR A 54 9.98 -17.69 -23.86
C TYR A 54 10.02 -16.62 -22.76
N LYS A 55 10.11 -15.34 -23.14
CA LYS A 55 10.10 -14.21 -22.21
C LYS A 55 8.75 -14.11 -21.49
N GLU A 56 7.64 -14.37 -22.18
CA GLU A 56 6.31 -14.37 -21.58
C GLU A 56 6.14 -15.51 -20.56
N ARG A 57 6.54 -16.72 -20.92
CA ARG A 57 6.52 -17.88 -20.01
C ARG A 57 7.38 -17.63 -18.77
N GLU A 58 8.54 -17.01 -18.94
CA GLU A 58 9.40 -16.68 -17.80
C GLU A 58 8.75 -15.63 -16.88
N ILE A 59 8.08 -14.63 -17.43
CA ILE A 59 7.29 -13.69 -16.62
C ILE A 59 6.19 -14.43 -15.84
N VAL A 60 5.52 -15.41 -16.45
CA VAL A 60 4.51 -16.22 -15.76
C VAL A 60 5.15 -17.02 -14.62
N ARG A 61 6.30 -17.68 -14.83
CA ARG A 61 7.01 -18.41 -13.77
C ARG A 61 7.35 -17.52 -12.58
N HIS A 62 7.95 -16.35 -12.83
CA HIS A 62 8.26 -15.38 -11.78
C HIS A 62 6.99 -14.92 -11.02
N ARG A 63 5.86 -14.74 -11.72
CA ARG A 63 4.58 -14.38 -11.08
C ARG A 63 4.00 -15.52 -10.25
N VAL A 64 4.12 -16.77 -10.69
CA VAL A 64 3.70 -17.94 -9.90
C VAL A 64 4.53 -18.04 -8.62
N ARG A 65 5.86 -17.78 -8.68
CA ARG A 65 6.71 -17.71 -7.47
C ARG A 65 6.21 -16.67 -6.47
N LEU A 66 6.00 -15.43 -6.93
CA LEU A 66 5.46 -14.37 -6.08
C LEU A 66 4.05 -14.71 -5.55
N ALA A 67 3.24 -15.44 -6.31
CA ALA A 67 1.92 -15.90 -5.88
C ALA A 67 1.98 -16.95 -4.75
N CYS A 68 3.11 -17.65 -4.61
CA CYS A 68 3.39 -18.62 -3.56
C CYS A 68 4.22 -18.00 -2.40
N ALA A 69 4.17 -16.68 -2.22
CA ALA A 69 4.98 -15.93 -1.25
C ALA A 69 6.51 -16.10 -1.38
N GLU A 70 7.01 -16.64 -2.50
CA GLU A 70 8.44 -16.89 -2.69
C GLU A 70 9.18 -15.66 -3.25
N ASN A 71 10.44 -15.48 -2.84
CA ASN A 71 11.35 -14.54 -3.49
C ASN A 71 11.65 -14.95 -4.94
N LEU A 72 11.94 -13.94 -5.78
CA LEU A 72 12.44 -14.17 -7.12
C LEU A 72 13.86 -14.76 -7.08
N LEU A 73 14.19 -15.60 -8.07
CA LEU A 73 15.45 -16.36 -8.10
C LEU A 73 16.69 -15.47 -8.13
N ASP A 74 16.57 -14.28 -8.69
CA ASP A 74 17.65 -13.30 -8.83
C ASP A 74 17.79 -12.38 -7.61
N ASN A 75 16.89 -12.49 -6.62
CA ASN A 75 17.00 -11.83 -5.32
C ASN A 75 16.41 -12.71 -4.19
N PRO A 76 17.01 -13.89 -3.90
CA PRO A 76 16.44 -14.87 -2.98
C PRO A 76 16.46 -14.43 -1.51
N ALA A 77 17.32 -13.46 -1.15
CA ALA A 77 17.48 -12.96 0.21
C ALA A 77 16.72 -11.65 0.47
N SER A 78 15.86 -11.21 -0.45
CA SER A 78 15.10 -9.97 -0.29
C SER A 78 14.13 -10.03 0.88
N ASP A 79 14.18 -9.00 1.72
CA ASP A 79 13.20 -8.78 2.79
C ASP A 79 12.00 -7.94 2.30
N ASN A 80 12.09 -7.36 1.11
CA ASN A 80 11.02 -6.54 0.55
C ASN A 80 9.84 -7.40 0.05
N GLU A 81 8.64 -6.87 0.30
CA GLU A 81 7.39 -7.40 -0.24
C GLU A 81 7.22 -7.07 -1.73
N VAL A 82 7.80 -5.95 -2.17
CA VAL A 82 7.72 -5.45 -3.55
C VAL A 82 9.01 -5.78 -4.30
N GLN A 83 8.89 -6.52 -5.41
CA GLN A 83 10.02 -6.99 -6.20
C GLN A 83 9.88 -6.67 -7.69
N VAL A 84 11.02 -6.64 -8.38
CA VAL A 84 11.09 -6.41 -9.82
C VAL A 84 11.28 -7.75 -10.54
N ILE A 85 10.32 -8.09 -11.39
CA ILE A 85 10.42 -9.18 -12.34
C ILE A 85 11.30 -8.71 -13.49
N LYS A 86 12.61 -8.97 -13.43
CA LYS A 86 13.58 -8.53 -14.45
C LYS A 86 13.16 -8.86 -15.89
N PRO A 87 12.66 -10.08 -16.21
CA PRO A 87 12.16 -10.39 -17.56
C PRO A 87 11.00 -9.51 -18.02
N ALA A 88 10.24 -8.87 -17.13
CA ALA A 88 9.16 -7.96 -17.49
C ALA A 88 9.61 -6.48 -17.59
N CYS A 89 10.81 -6.15 -17.12
CA CYS A 89 11.36 -4.80 -17.21
C CYS A 89 11.77 -4.49 -18.66
N ASP A 90 11.46 -3.27 -19.12
CA ASP A 90 11.74 -2.80 -20.48
C ASP A 90 13.08 -2.05 -20.59
N GLU A 91 13.83 -1.93 -19.49
CA GLU A 91 15.13 -1.24 -19.50
C GLU A 91 15.02 0.21 -20.02
N CYS A 92 13.91 0.90 -19.69
CA CYS A 92 13.54 2.20 -20.25
C CYS A 92 14.71 3.21 -20.29
N PRO A 93 14.81 4.11 -21.27
CA PRO A 93 15.96 5.00 -21.40
C PRO A 93 16.37 5.70 -20.10
N LEU A 94 17.67 5.67 -19.78
CA LEU A 94 18.23 6.35 -18.61
C LEU A 94 18.41 7.85 -18.82
N SER A 95 18.35 8.33 -20.07
CA SER A 95 18.54 9.73 -20.42
C SER A 95 17.29 10.56 -20.08
N THR A 96 17.40 11.32 -18.99
CA THR A 96 16.32 12.14 -18.45
C THR A 96 15.83 13.23 -19.40
N TYR A 97 16.72 13.90 -20.15
CA TYR A 97 16.31 14.87 -21.19
C TYR A 97 16.75 14.41 -22.57
N THR A 98 15.79 14.23 -23.48
CA THR A 98 16.04 13.75 -24.85
C THR A 98 15.45 14.71 -25.87
N VAL A 99 16.20 14.99 -26.92
CA VAL A 99 15.74 15.83 -28.04
C VAL A 99 15.04 14.92 -29.06
N THR A 100 13.78 15.25 -29.35
CA THR A 100 12.92 14.54 -30.30
C THR A 100 13.01 15.13 -31.71
N ASP A 101 12.33 14.49 -32.66
CA ASP A 101 12.29 14.92 -34.06
C ASP A 101 11.47 16.21 -34.29
N ASN A 102 10.86 16.75 -33.23
CA ASN A 102 10.25 18.08 -33.25
C ASN A 102 11.29 19.21 -33.27
N CYS A 103 12.58 18.91 -33.08
CA CYS A 103 13.64 19.90 -33.12
C CYS A 103 13.73 20.56 -34.51
N ARG A 104 13.81 21.90 -34.54
CA ARG A 104 13.90 22.69 -35.78
C ARG A 104 15.22 23.41 -35.99
N LEU A 105 16.25 23.06 -35.21
CA LEU A 105 17.59 23.68 -35.27
C LEU A 105 17.53 25.22 -35.33
N CYS A 106 16.71 25.80 -34.45
CA CYS A 106 16.36 27.21 -34.52
C CYS A 106 17.61 28.11 -34.41
N LEU A 107 17.65 29.19 -35.19
CA LEU A 107 18.72 30.19 -35.13
C LEU A 107 18.89 30.79 -33.73
N GLY A 108 17.77 30.97 -33.00
CA GLY A 108 17.79 31.51 -31.63
C GLY A 108 18.45 30.61 -30.58
N LYS A 109 18.65 29.31 -30.87
CA LYS A 109 19.37 28.33 -30.02
C LYS A 109 19.07 28.44 -28.51
N ALA A 110 17.80 28.71 -28.14
CA ALA A 110 17.40 28.95 -26.75
C ALA A 110 17.77 27.79 -25.81
N CYS A 111 17.68 26.55 -26.30
CA CYS A 111 18.13 25.38 -25.54
C CYS A 111 19.62 25.45 -25.16
N LEU A 112 20.49 25.85 -26.11
CA LEU A 112 21.93 25.98 -25.90
C LEU A 112 22.25 27.10 -24.92
N SER A 113 21.66 28.29 -25.09
CA SER A 113 21.88 29.43 -24.19
C SER A 113 21.36 29.18 -22.78
N SER A 114 20.33 28.34 -22.63
CA SER A 114 19.79 27.94 -21.32
C SER A 114 20.68 26.95 -20.56
N CYS A 115 21.65 26.31 -21.23
CA CYS A 115 22.49 25.28 -20.63
C CYS A 115 23.80 25.85 -20.08
N HIS A 116 23.84 26.08 -18.77
CA HIS A 116 25.03 26.55 -18.05
C HIS A 116 26.11 25.47 -17.84
N PHE A 117 25.81 24.22 -18.18
CA PHE A 117 26.69 23.06 -17.96
C PHE A 117 27.37 22.57 -19.25
N GLY A 118 27.14 23.23 -20.39
CA GLY A 118 27.70 22.82 -21.68
C GLY A 118 27.27 21.42 -22.12
N ALA A 119 26.08 20.98 -21.70
CA ALA A 119 25.56 19.65 -22.00
C ALA A 119 24.89 19.56 -23.38
N ILE A 120 24.67 20.69 -24.07
CA ILE A 120 23.93 20.71 -25.34
C ILE A 120 24.89 21.03 -26.50
N SER A 121 24.80 20.24 -27.56
CA SER A 121 25.49 20.49 -28.83
C SER A 121 24.48 20.52 -29.98
N ILE A 122 24.84 21.21 -31.07
CA ILE A 122 24.05 21.23 -32.30
C ILE A 122 24.52 20.07 -33.17
N GLY A 123 23.67 19.06 -33.37
CA GLY A 123 23.94 17.97 -34.32
C GLY A 123 23.43 18.30 -35.72
N GLU A 124 23.60 17.34 -36.64
CA GLU A 124 23.22 17.47 -38.05
C GLU A 124 21.71 17.58 -38.26
N PHE A 125 20.94 16.71 -37.61
CA PHE A 125 19.47 16.64 -37.77
C PHE A 125 18.70 17.24 -36.58
N ARG A 126 19.31 17.27 -35.40
CA ARG A 126 18.72 17.80 -34.16
C ARG A 126 19.81 18.16 -33.16
N SER A 127 19.48 19.02 -32.20
CA SER A 127 20.35 19.22 -31.03
C SER A 127 20.55 17.91 -30.26
N HIS A 128 21.67 17.75 -29.59
CA HIS A 128 22.00 16.59 -28.77
C HIS A 128 22.29 17.03 -27.34
N ILE A 129 21.84 16.23 -26.36
CA ILE A 129 22.09 16.46 -24.93
C ILE A 129 23.01 15.35 -24.43
N ASP A 130 24.19 15.72 -23.97
CA ASP A 130 25.11 14.83 -23.26
C ASP A 130 24.62 14.60 -21.83
N SER A 131 24.09 13.39 -21.58
CA SER A 131 23.57 12.98 -20.27
C SER A 131 24.63 13.00 -19.17
N LYS A 132 25.92 12.85 -19.49
CA LYS A 132 27.01 12.88 -18.49
C LYS A 132 27.25 14.29 -17.94
N LYS A 133 26.97 15.32 -18.75
CA LYS A 133 27.12 16.74 -18.37
C LYS A 133 25.82 17.36 -17.85
N CYS A 134 24.68 16.83 -18.27
CA CYS A 134 23.38 17.34 -17.88
C CYS A 134 23.16 17.22 -16.36
N LYS A 135 22.72 18.30 -15.71
CA LYS A 135 22.30 18.32 -14.30
C LYS A 135 20.79 18.27 -14.11
N GLU A 136 20.07 17.90 -15.18
CA GLU A 136 18.61 17.71 -15.17
C GLU A 136 17.81 18.93 -14.68
N CYS A 137 18.32 20.16 -14.87
CA CYS A 137 17.67 21.38 -14.41
C CYS A 137 16.42 21.79 -15.21
N GLY A 138 16.16 21.15 -16.35
CA GLY A 138 14.96 21.37 -17.17
C GLY A 138 14.87 22.69 -17.93
N MET A 139 15.79 23.64 -17.73
CA MET A 139 15.75 24.96 -18.38
C MET A 139 15.71 24.87 -19.91
N CYS A 140 16.46 23.93 -20.50
CA CYS A 140 16.46 23.74 -21.96
C CYS A 140 15.11 23.25 -22.49
N ALA A 141 14.39 22.41 -21.73
CA ALA A 141 13.08 21.92 -22.09
C ALA A 141 12.02 23.02 -21.97
N GLN A 142 12.05 23.78 -20.86
CA GLN A 142 11.14 24.91 -20.63
C GLN A 142 11.28 26.00 -21.70
N ASN A 143 12.51 26.31 -22.12
CA ASN A 143 12.78 27.37 -23.09
C ASN A 143 12.73 26.90 -24.55
N CYS A 144 12.35 25.63 -24.82
CA CYS A 144 12.21 25.14 -26.18
C CYS A 144 10.82 25.51 -26.74
N PRO A 145 10.73 26.42 -27.74
CA PRO A 145 9.43 26.88 -28.24
C PRO A 145 8.64 25.80 -28.99
N TYR A 146 9.33 24.76 -29.47
CA TYR A 146 8.73 23.63 -30.18
C TYR A 146 8.43 22.43 -29.26
N GLY A 147 8.72 22.53 -27.95
CA GLY A 147 8.59 21.39 -27.03
C GLY A 147 9.43 20.18 -27.45
N ALA A 148 10.53 20.40 -28.16
CA ALA A 148 11.31 19.33 -28.77
C ALA A 148 12.16 18.54 -27.76
N ILE A 149 12.40 19.09 -26.57
CA ILE A 149 13.19 18.44 -25.51
C ILE A 149 12.23 17.88 -24.47
N VAL A 150 12.17 16.56 -24.39
CA VAL A 150 11.24 15.84 -23.51
C VAL A 150 11.97 15.34 -22.28
N HIS A 151 11.32 15.51 -21.12
CA HIS A 151 11.75 14.95 -19.85
C HIS A 151 11.24 13.52 -19.71
N LEU A 152 12.10 12.54 -19.96
CA LEU A 152 11.82 11.11 -19.84
C LEU A 152 12.18 10.63 -18.43
N VAL A 153 11.22 10.67 -17.51
CA VAL A 153 11.37 10.04 -16.19
C VAL A 153 10.66 8.71 -16.21
N ARG A 154 11.38 7.63 -15.84
CA ARG A 154 10.76 6.31 -15.69
C ARG A 154 9.57 6.40 -14.71
N PRO A 155 8.37 5.91 -15.10
CA PRO A 155 7.18 6.01 -14.25
C PRO A 155 7.35 5.44 -12.84
N CYS A 156 8.08 4.32 -12.70
CA CYS A 156 8.40 3.72 -11.40
C CYS A 156 9.25 4.65 -10.51
N LYS A 157 10.26 5.33 -11.07
CA LYS A 157 11.10 6.29 -10.35
C LYS A 157 10.30 7.53 -9.96
N ARG A 158 9.52 8.10 -10.88
CA ARG A 158 8.66 9.27 -10.62
C ARG A 158 7.66 9.02 -9.48
N ALA A 159 7.19 7.78 -9.34
CA ALA A 159 6.20 7.42 -8.33
C ALA A 159 6.78 7.18 -6.93
N CYS A 160 8.10 7.04 -6.80
CA CYS A 160 8.75 6.70 -5.54
C CYS A 160 9.07 7.97 -4.72
N PRO A 161 8.46 8.17 -3.54
CA PRO A 161 8.65 9.40 -2.75
C PRO A 161 10.01 9.49 -2.02
N VAL A 162 10.73 8.36 -1.97
CA VAL A 162 11.99 8.19 -1.23
C VAL A 162 13.18 7.88 -2.15
N ASP A 163 12.98 8.02 -3.47
CA ASP A 163 14.03 7.82 -4.49
C ASP A 163 14.72 6.45 -4.39
N ALA A 164 13.98 5.42 -3.98
CA ALA A 164 14.48 4.05 -3.81
C ALA A 164 14.60 3.26 -5.14
N ILE A 165 14.11 3.81 -6.26
CA ILE A 165 14.24 3.16 -7.56
C ILE A 165 15.57 3.57 -8.21
N THR A 166 16.46 2.59 -8.37
CA THR A 166 17.76 2.71 -9.02
C THR A 166 17.86 1.75 -10.21
N TYR A 167 19.02 1.70 -10.85
CA TYR A 167 19.26 0.88 -12.04
C TYR A 167 20.61 0.19 -11.95
N ASP A 168 20.69 -1.03 -12.46
CA ASP A 168 21.97 -1.74 -12.60
C ASP A 168 22.73 -1.30 -13.87
N GLU A 169 23.90 -1.90 -14.10
CA GLU A 169 24.76 -1.61 -15.25
C GLU A 169 24.12 -1.93 -16.61
N TYR A 170 23.12 -2.80 -16.63
CA TYR A 170 22.35 -3.18 -17.83
C TYR A 170 21.08 -2.34 -18.01
N GLY A 171 20.76 -1.47 -17.04
CA GLY A 171 19.58 -0.61 -17.07
C GLY A 171 18.31 -1.26 -16.51
N PHE A 172 18.38 -2.44 -15.89
CA PHE A 172 17.24 -3.02 -15.19
C PHE A 172 16.87 -2.18 -13.96
N CYS A 173 15.58 -2.13 -13.66
CA CYS A 173 15.08 -1.50 -12.45
C CYS A 173 15.52 -2.31 -11.22
N VAL A 174 16.12 -1.64 -10.23
CA VAL A 174 16.49 -2.20 -8.94
C VAL A 174 15.82 -1.37 -7.84
N ILE A 175 15.32 -2.02 -6.80
CA ILE A 175 14.75 -1.36 -5.63
C ILE A 175 15.83 -1.37 -4.55
N ASP A 176 16.24 -0.20 -4.10
CA ASP A 176 17.11 0.00 -2.93
C ASP A 176 16.30 -0.34 -1.66
N GLU A 177 16.60 -1.50 -1.06
CA GLU A 177 15.85 -2.02 0.10
C GLU A 177 16.03 -1.16 1.36
N GLU A 178 17.18 -0.50 1.50
CA GLU A 178 17.48 0.39 2.63
C GLU A 178 16.64 1.67 2.58
N LYS A 179 16.28 2.13 1.37
CA LYS A 179 15.43 3.32 1.18
C LYS A 179 13.95 3.01 1.02
N CYS A 180 13.61 1.85 0.46
CA CYS A 180 12.23 1.48 0.14
C CYS A 180 11.35 1.50 1.40
N ILE A 181 10.11 1.97 1.26
CA ILE A 181 9.12 2.03 2.36
C ILE A 181 7.91 1.10 2.11
N ASP A 182 8.03 0.18 1.14
CA ASP A 182 7.03 -0.83 0.75
C ASP A 182 5.62 -0.29 0.40
N CYS A 183 5.52 1.00 0.06
CA CYS A 183 4.23 1.63 -0.22
C CYS A 183 3.51 1.09 -1.49
N GLY A 184 4.21 0.33 -2.34
CA GLY A 184 3.64 -0.33 -3.52
C GLY A 184 3.22 0.60 -4.68
N ARG A 185 3.46 1.91 -4.59
CA ARG A 185 3.02 2.88 -5.63
C ARG A 185 3.67 2.64 -7.00
N CYS A 186 4.88 2.09 -7.01
CA CYS A 186 5.61 1.73 -8.22
C CYS A 186 4.95 0.57 -9.01
N ILE A 187 4.19 -0.31 -8.36
CA ILE A 187 3.50 -1.46 -8.98
C ILE A 187 2.54 -0.99 -10.07
N HIS A 188 1.65 -0.06 -9.72
CA HIS A 188 0.65 0.50 -10.63
C HIS A 188 1.20 1.60 -11.54
N SER A 189 2.41 2.07 -11.28
CA SER A 189 3.04 3.08 -12.13
C SER A 189 3.82 2.47 -13.29
N CYS A 190 4.19 1.18 -13.21
CA CYS A 190 4.97 0.51 -14.24
C CYS A 190 4.06 0.03 -15.39
N PRO A 191 4.13 0.64 -16.59
CA PRO A 191 3.29 0.24 -17.73
C PRO A 191 3.68 -1.12 -18.32
N PHE A 192 4.80 -1.70 -17.87
CA PHE A 192 5.23 -3.04 -18.27
C PHE A 192 4.80 -4.11 -17.26
N GLY A 193 4.19 -3.72 -16.13
CA GLY A 193 3.85 -4.64 -15.05
C GLY A 193 5.06 -5.35 -14.45
N ALA A 194 6.25 -4.76 -14.53
CA ALA A 194 7.50 -5.37 -14.11
C ALA A 194 7.67 -5.43 -12.59
N ILE A 195 6.91 -4.61 -11.85
CA ILE A 195 7.00 -4.54 -10.39
C ILE A 195 5.74 -5.19 -9.81
N SER A 196 5.91 -6.11 -8.86
CA SER A 196 4.81 -6.84 -8.24
C SER A 196 5.10 -7.07 -6.76
N ALA A 197 4.05 -7.27 -5.97
CA ALA A 197 4.16 -7.69 -4.59
C ALA A 197 4.02 -9.22 -4.46
N LYS A 198 4.56 -9.79 -3.39
CA LYS A 198 4.26 -11.16 -2.97
C LYS A 198 2.78 -11.32 -2.62
N SER A 199 2.25 -12.51 -2.85
CA SER A 199 0.91 -12.92 -2.45
C SER A 199 0.98 -14.07 -1.47
N TYR A 200 0.13 -13.99 -0.45
CA TYR A 200 0.00 -15.01 0.60
C TYR A 200 -1.31 -15.81 0.44
N LEU A 201 -1.95 -15.73 -0.74
CA LEU A 201 -3.22 -16.44 -0.98
C LEU A 201 -3.04 -17.96 -0.90
N VAL A 202 -1.92 -18.49 -1.39
CA VAL A 202 -1.61 -19.92 -1.29
C VAL A 202 -1.55 -20.35 0.18
N ASP A 203 -0.84 -19.61 1.02
CA ASP A 203 -0.74 -19.90 2.46
C ASP A 203 -2.10 -19.84 3.16
N ILE A 204 -2.93 -18.86 2.81
CA ILE A 204 -4.30 -18.72 3.36
C ILE A 204 -5.17 -19.90 2.94
N ILE A 205 -5.14 -20.28 1.66
CA ILE A 205 -5.90 -21.45 1.16
C ILE A 205 -5.43 -22.72 1.86
N HIS A 206 -4.12 -22.87 2.02
CA HIS A 206 -3.54 -23.99 2.73
C HIS A 206 -4.05 -24.08 4.18
N ALA A 207 -4.04 -22.97 4.92
CA ALA A 207 -4.59 -22.91 6.28
C ALA A 207 -6.08 -23.28 6.35
N ILE A 208 -6.89 -22.81 5.39
CA ILE A 208 -8.31 -23.18 5.28
C ILE A 208 -8.47 -24.69 5.02
N ARG A 209 -7.67 -25.26 4.10
CA ARG A 209 -7.71 -26.69 3.75
C ARG A 209 -7.29 -27.59 4.91
N GLU A 210 -6.36 -27.14 5.75
CA GLU A 210 -5.95 -27.83 6.98
C GLU A 210 -7.01 -27.76 8.09
N GLY A 211 -8.09 -27.01 7.89
CA GLY A 211 -9.16 -26.86 8.88
C GLY A 211 -8.81 -25.93 10.04
N LYS A 212 -7.81 -25.05 9.88
CA LYS A 212 -7.50 -24.01 10.86
C LYS A 212 -8.63 -22.99 10.92
N GLU A 213 -8.83 -22.39 12.10
CA GLU A 213 -9.79 -21.28 12.25
C GLU A 213 -9.20 -20.01 11.62
N VAL A 214 -9.54 -19.75 10.36
CA VAL A 214 -9.05 -18.57 9.63
C VAL A 214 -10.08 -17.44 9.71
N ILE A 215 -9.72 -16.32 10.34
CA ILE A 215 -10.61 -15.15 10.53
C ILE A 215 -10.11 -13.98 9.69
N ALA A 216 -10.99 -13.42 8.87
CA ALA A 216 -10.69 -12.26 8.06
C ALA A 216 -10.85 -10.96 8.86
N MET A 217 -9.96 -10.00 8.63
CA MET A 217 -9.99 -8.67 9.24
C MET A 217 -10.09 -7.62 8.13
N CYS A 218 -11.29 -7.07 7.89
CA CYS A 218 -11.52 -6.15 6.77
C CYS A 218 -11.25 -4.70 7.14
N ALA A 219 -10.35 -4.05 6.39
CA ALA A 219 -10.01 -2.64 6.55
C ALA A 219 -11.25 -1.73 6.47
N PRO A 220 -11.28 -0.57 7.16
CA PRO A 220 -12.37 0.40 7.02
C PRO A 220 -12.56 0.92 5.58
N ALA A 221 -11.48 0.86 4.78
CA ALA A 221 -11.51 1.21 3.37
C ALA A 221 -12.27 0.20 2.49
N THR A 222 -12.76 -0.92 3.04
CA THR A 222 -13.46 -1.97 2.28
C THR A 222 -14.84 -1.47 1.85
N GLU A 223 -15.51 -0.73 2.75
CA GLU A 223 -16.78 -0.08 2.46
C GLU A 223 -16.65 0.92 1.31
N GLY A 224 -17.43 0.68 0.26
CA GLY A 224 -17.48 1.50 -0.95
C GLY A 224 -16.61 1.00 -2.11
N GLN A 225 -15.65 0.10 -1.88
CA GLN A 225 -14.79 -0.43 -2.96
C GLN A 225 -15.55 -1.35 -3.91
N PHE A 226 -16.48 -2.15 -3.39
CA PHE A 226 -17.20 -3.17 -4.16
C PHE A 226 -18.60 -2.73 -4.60
N GLY A 227 -18.95 -1.44 -4.47
CA GLY A 227 -20.30 -0.94 -4.80
C GLY A 227 -21.03 -0.32 -3.63
N GLU A 228 -22.11 0.40 -3.93
CA GLU A 228 -22.99 1.01 -2.92
C GLU A 228 -23.89 -0.04 -2.24
N LYS A 229 -24.08 -1.21 -2.89
CA LYS A 229 -24.92 -2.32 -2.41
C LYS A 229 -24.14 -3.42 -1.69
N ILE A 230 -22.81 -3.36 -1.73
CA ILE A 230 -21.93 -4.37 -1.12
C ILE A 230 -21.34 -3.76 0.16
N GLY A 231 -21.95 -4.11 1.29
CA GLY A 231 -21.47 -3.72 2.63
C GLY A 231 -20.62 -4.81 3.28
N MET A 232 -20.21 -4.58 4.53
CA MET A 232 -19.49 -5.58 5.33
C MET A 232 -20.21 -6.94 5.47
N PRO A 233 -21.56 -7.01 5.62
CA PRO A 233 -22.28 -8.29 5.63
C PRO A 233 -22.08 -9.12 4.35
N SER A 234 -22.12 -8.47 3.18
CA SER A 234 -21.88 -9.13 1.88
C SER A 234 -20.49 -9.74 1.81
N ILE A 235 -19.48 -9.01 2.29
CA ILE A 235 -18.09 -9.47 2.33
C ILE A 235 -17.95 -10.65 3.30
N ARG A 236 -18.53 -10.55 4.51
CA ARG A 236 -18.56 -11.63 5.51
C ARG A 236 -19.17 -12.90 4.93
N HIS A 237 -20.33 -12.79 4.28
CA HIS A 237 -21.04 -13.94 3.72
C HIS A 237 -20.22 -14.63 2.63
N ALA A 238 -19.59 -13.87 1.74
CA ALA A 238 -18.74 -14.42 0.69
C ALA A 238 -17.46 -15.08 1.25
N LEU A 239 -16.84 -14.51 2.28
CA LEU A 239 -15.68 -15.10 2.95
C LEU A 239 -16.05 -16.41 3.65
N LYS A 240 -17.20 -16.49 4.31
CA LYS A 240 -17.69 -17.74 4.90
C LYS A 240 -17.96 -18.81 3.84
N LYS A 241 -18.52 -18.44 2.67
CA LYS A 241 -18.65 -19.34 1.51
C LYS A 241 -17.29 -19.86 1.00
N LEU A 242 -16.22 -19.07 1.11
CA LEU A 242 -14.85 -19.47 0.75
C LEU A 242 -14.20 -20.43 1.77
N GLY A 243 -14.71 -20.48 3.01
CA GLY A 243 -14.17 -21.32 4.08
C GLY A 243 -13.49 -20.56 5.21
N PHE A 244 -13.57 -19.22 5.26
CA PHE A 244 -13.20 -18.48 6.47
C PHE A 244 -14.18 -18.80 7.59
N ALA A 245 -13.67 -18.86 8.82
CA ALA A 245 -14.50 -19.08 10.01
C ALA A 245 -15.41 -17.87 10.27
N ASP A 246 -14.82 -16.66 10.24
CA ASP A 246 -15.57 -15.42 10.34
C ASP A 246 -14.84 -14.20 9.72
N MET A 247 -15.46 -13.03 9.80
CA MET A 247 -14.89 -11.74 9.42
C MET A 247 -15.17 -10.69 10.50
N VAL A 248 -14.16 -9.88 10.84
CA VAL A 248 -14.22 -8.77 11.79
C VAL A 248 -13.82 -7.44 11.13
N GLU A 249 -14.50 -6.35 11.49
CA GLU A 249 -14.17 -5.02 11.00
C GLU A 249 -12.92 -4.45 11.69
N VAL A 250 -11.91 -4.08 10.89
CA VAL A 250 -10.72 -3.39 11.41
C VAL A 250 -11.03 -1.95 11.86
N GLY A 251 -12.23 -1.45 11.59
CA GLY A 251 -12.73 -0.22 12.21
C GLY A 251 -12.72 -0.29 13.74
N LEU A 252 -12.95 -1.48 14.31
CA LEU A 252 -12.84 -1.73 15.75
C LEU A 252 -11.40 -1.48 16.23
N GLY A 253 -10.41 -1.94 15.46
CA GLY A 253 -9.01 -1.61 15.71
C GLY A 253 -8.72 -0.11 15.60
N GLY A 254 -9.48 0.62 14.77
CA GLY A 254 -9.44 2.08 14.71
C GLY A 254 -9.87 2.70 16.04
N ASP A 255 -10.98 2.22 16.62
CA ASP A 255 -11.42 2.64 17.95
C ASP A 255 -10.36 2.36 19.02
N MET A 256 -9.81 1.13 19.02
CA MET A 256 -8.76 0.71 19.95
C MET A 256 -7.51 1.59 19.83
N THR A 257 -7.00 1.79 18.62
CA THR A 257 -5.82 2.64 18.37
C THR A 257 -6.10 4.09 18.76
N ALA A 258 -7.29 4.65 18.45
CA ALA A 258 -7.61 6.03 18.80
C ALA A 258 -7.63 6.27 20.31
N ALA A 259 -8.21 5.33 21.08
CA ALA A 259 -8.31 5.45 22.53
C ALA A 259 -6.93 5.47 23.21
N TYR A 260 -5.97 4.69 22.71
CA TYR A 260 -4.60 4.64 23.24
C TYR A 260 -3.71 5.77 22.70
N GLU A 261 -3.77 6.08 21.39
CA GLU A 261 -3.06 7.25 20.84
C GLU A 261 -3.51 8.55 21.53
N ALA A 262 -4.78 8.63 21.95
CA ALA A 262 -5.27 9.76 22.73
C ALA A 262 -4.57 9.89 24.10
N LEU A 263 -4.29 8.78 24.82
CA LEU A 263 -3.55 8.83 26.08
C LEU A 263 -2.14 9.36 25.87
N GLU A 264 -1.40 8.76 24.93
CA GLU A 264 -0.03 9.15 24.62
C GLU A 264 0.06 10.63 24.22
N TRP A 265 -0.95 11.12 23.50
CA TRP A 265 -0.96 12.50 23.07
C TRP A 265 -1.32 13.47 24.19
N SER A 266 -2.26 13.12 25.06
CA SER A 266 -2.58 13.92 26.25
C SER A 266 -1.35 14.08 27.16
N GLU A 267 -0.54 13.03 27.29
CA GLU A 267 0.73 13.08 28.00
C GLU A 267 1.77 13.94 27.28
N ALA A 268 2.00 13.68 25.98
CA ALA A 268 2.94 14.45 25.17
C ALA A 268 2.60 15.96 25.18
N ARG A 269 1.32 16.31 25.17
CA ARG A 269 0.86 17.71 25.25
C ARG A 269 1.26 18.36 26.57
N LYS A 270 1.14 17.67 27.70
CA LYS A 270 1.58 18.18 29.02
C LYS A 270 3.09 18.43 29.05
N GLU A 271 3.85 17.63 28.31
CA GLU A 271 5.30 17.75 28.18
C GLU A 271 5.75 18.76 27.09
N GLY A 272 4.82 19.29 26.30
CA GLY A 272 5.14 20.14 25.14
C GLY A 272 5.81 19.37 23.99
N LYS A 273 5.65 18.05 23.95
CA LYS A 273 6.24 17.13 22.99
C LYS A 273 5.33 16.97 21.76
N LYS A 274 5.93 17.00 20.58
CA LYS A 274 5.24 16.75 19.31
C LYS A 274 5.17 15.26 19.02
N MET A 275 4.06 14.80 18.46
CA MET A 275 3.82 13.38 18.19
C MET A 275 3.38 13.13 16.74
N THR A 276 3.51 11.88 16.29
CA THR A 276 3.06 11.42 14.97
C THR A 276 2.31 10.11 15.09
N THR A 277 1.32 9.88 14.21
CA THR A 277 0.55 8.63 14.15
C THR A 277 1.42 7.42 13.82
N SER A 278 1.03 6.23 14.28
CA SER A 278 1.76 4.98 14.06
C SER A 278 1.00 3.94 13.20
N CYS A 279 -0.14 4.29 12.58
CA CYS A 279 -1.01 3.30 11.93
C CYS A 279 -0.66 2.99 10.46
N CYS A 280 0.03 3.90 9.75
CA CYS A 280 0.41 3.75 8.34
C CYS A 280 1.81 3.12 8.21
N PRO A 281 1.94 1.84 7.78
CA PRO A 281 3.24 1.16 7.78
C PRO A 281 4.27 1.79 6.84
N ALA A 282 3.83 2.33 5.70
CA ALA A 282 4.73 3.07 4.80
C ALA A 282 5.24 4.38 5.42
N PHE A 283 4.45 5.04 6.27
CA PHE A 283 4.90 6.22 7.01
C PHE A 283 5.84 5.83 8.15
N ILE A 284 5.58 4.73 8.85
CA ILE A 284 6.50 4.16 9.84
C ILE A 284 7.84 3.81 9.19
N ASN A 285 7.83 3.13 8.05
CA ASN A 285 9.06 2.81 7.32
C ASN A 285 9.81 4.06 6.85
N LEU A 286 9.08 5.13 6.48
CA LEU A 286 9.68 6.44 6.18
C LEU A 286 10.38 7.01 7.42
N LEU A 287 9.72 7.01 8.58
CA LEU A 287 10.30 7.43 9.86
C LEU A 287 11.55 6.58 10.20
N LYS A 288 11.40 5.25 10.26
CA LYS A 288 12.44 4.30 10.64
C LYS A 288 13.69 4.40 9.78
N LYS A 289 13.53 4.49 8.44
CA LYS A 289 14.64 4.47 7.49
C LYS A 289 15.25 5.85 7.20
N HIS A 290 14.43 6.92 7.17
CA HIS A 290 14.89 8.25 6.75
C HIS A 290 14.94 9.29 7.88
N PHE A 291 14.25 9.04 9.00
CA PHE A 291 14.17 9.94 10.16
C PHE A 291 14.25 9.16 11.49
N PRO A 292 15.29 8.32 11.71
CA PRO A 292 15.35 7.37 12.83
C PRO A 292 15.28 8.03 14.21
N GLN A 293 15.76 9.27 14.34
CA GLN A 293 15.63 10.04 15.58
C GLN A 293 14.15 10.39 15.85
N GLN A 294 13.43 10.91 14.85
CA GLN A 294 12.00 11.23 15.00
C GLN A 294 11.15 9.97 15.17
N TYR A 295 11.58 8.83 14.61
CA TYR A 295 10.97 7.53 14.88
C TYR A 295 11.03 7.16 16.37
N ALA A 296 12.20 7.33 17.00
CA ALA A 296 12.37 7.02 18.42
C ALA A 296 11.72 8.05 19.35
N GLU A 297 11.75 9.33 18.96
CA GLU A 297 11.32 10.43 19.84
C GLU A 297 9.85 10.80 19.67
N ASN A 298 9.27 10.75 18.47
CA ASN A 298 7.96 11.37 18.18
C ASN A 298 6.88 10.40 17.68
N MET A 299 7.22 9.16 17.35
CA MET A 299 6.22 8.20 16.88
C MET A 299 5.41 7.65 18.04
N SER A 300 4.10 7.55 17.87
CA SER A 300 3.25 6.81 18.82
C SER A 300 3.72 5.35 18.99
N THR A 301 3.66 4.86 20.22
CA THR A 301 3.99 3.45 20.54
C THR A 301 2.81 2.52 20.34
N THR A 302 1.61 3.07 20.15
CA THR A 302 0.37 2.34 19.94
C THR A 302 0.45 1.53 18.64
N VAL A 303 -0.11 0.32 18.63
CA VAL A 303 -0.15 -0.54 17.45
C VAL A 303 -1.20 -0.09 16.44
N SER A 304 -1.02 -0.49 15.18
CA SER A 304 -2.01 -0.18 14.15
C SER A 304 -3.33 -0.94 14.36
N PRO A 305 -4.44 -0.46 13.76
CA PRO A 305 -5.74 -1.15 13.85
C PRO A 305 -5.72 -2.63 13.43
N MET A 306 -4.86 -2.99 12.48
CA MET A 306 -4.70 -4.38 12.03
C MET A 306 -4.12 -5.25 13.14
N CYS A 307 -3.08 -4.77 13.81
CA CYS A 307 -2.43 -5.50 14.89
C CYS A 307 -3.33 -5.56 16.13
N ALA A 308 -4.02 -4.46 16.45
CA ALA A 308 -4.99 -4.41 17.56
C ALA A 308 -6.08 -5.49 17.43
N VAL A 309 -6.72 -5.58 16.25
CA VAL A 309 -7.74 -6.62 16.01
C VAL A 309 -7.13 -8.03 15.96
N SER A 310 -5.92 -8.18 15.43
CA SER A 310 -5.23 -9.47 15.45
C SER A 310 -4.99 -9.96 16.88
N ARG A 311 -4.53 -9.08 17.78
CA ARG A 311 -4.32 -9.40 19.20
C ARG A 311 -5.63 -9.74 19.90
N TYR A 312 -6.66 -8.93 19.69
CA TYR A 312 -8.01 -9.21 20.19
C TYR A 312 -8.50 -10.61 19.77
N LEU A 313 -8.34 -10.96 18.48
CA LEU A 313 -8.75 -12.27 17.97
C LEU A 313 -7.90 -13.40 18.52
N LYS A 314 -6.58 -13.25 18.60
CA LYS A 314 -5.70 -14.29 19.18
C LYS A 314 -5.97 -14.53 20.66
N THR A 315 -6.44 -13.52 21.40
CA THR A 315 -6.87 -13.66 22.80
C THR A 315 -8.24 -14.34 22.93
N THR A 316 -9.22 -13.97 22.08
CA THR A 316 -10.59 -14.50 22.17
C THR A 316 -10.79 -15.83 21.45
N HIS A 317 -9.97 -16.10 20.43
CA HIS A 317 -9.89 -17.31 19.63
C HIS A 317 -8.44 -17.85 19.61
N PRO A 318 -7.97 -18.49 20.69
CA PRO A 318 -6.60 -18.98 20.77
C PRO A 318 -6.25 -19.94 19.62
N GLY A 319 -5.19 -19.62 18.88
CA GLY A 319 -4.72 -20.42 17.75
C GLY A 319 -5.37 -20.10 16.40
N CYS A 320 -6.26 -19.10 16.33
CA CYS A 320 -6.80 -18.63 15.06
C CYS A 320 -5.70 -18.04 14.16
N VAL A 321 -5.90 -18.17 12.85
CA VAL A 321 -5.07 -17.51 11.82
C VAL A 321 -5.79 -16.23 11.39
N THR A 322 -5.13 -15.08 11.53
CA THR A 322 -5.72 -13.78 11.22
C THR A 322 -5.26 -13.28 9.84
N VAL A 323 -6.23 -12.90 9.00
CA VAL A 323 -5.98 -12.47 7.61
C VAL A 323 -6.51 -11.07 7.39
N PHE A 324 -5.62 -10.08 7.28
CA PHE A 324 -6.02 -8.71 6.97
C PHE A 324 -6.36 -8.55 5.49
N ILE A 325 -7.47 -7.86 5.21
CA ILE A 325 -7.94 -7.54 3.86
C ILE A 325 -8.01 -6.02 3.70
N GLY A 326 -7.23 -5.44 2.79
CA GLY A 326 -7.19 -3.98 2.64
C GLY A 326 -6.59 -3.44 1.34
N PRO A 327 -6.40 -2.12 1.23
CA PRO A 327 -5.88 -1.48 0.02
C PRO A 327 -4.35 -1.40 -0.03
N CYS A 328 -3.67 -1.76 1.06
CA CYS A 328 -2.27 -1.42 1.32
C CYS A 328 -1.33 -2.61 1.12
N VAL A 329 -0.29 -2.42 0.30
CA VAL A 329 0.79 -3.41 0.14
C VAL A 329 1.74 -3.38 1.33
N ALA A 330 2.05 -2.20 1.88
CA ALA A 330 2.94 -2.05 3.04
C ALA A 330 2.41 -2.73 4.32
N LYS A 331 1.12 -3.09 4.38
CA LYS A 331 0.59 -3.92 5.47
C LYS A 331 1.22 -5.32 5.47
N LYS A 332 1.60 -5.87 4.30
CA LYS A 332 2.34 -7.14 4.21
C LYS A 332 3.67 -7.06 4.96
N SER A 333 4.43 -5.99 4.78
CA SER A 333 5.69 -5.79 5.53
C SER A 333 5.47 -5.56 7.01
N GLU A 334 4.32 -5.00 7.41
CA GLU A 334 3.96 -4.87 8.84
C GLU A 334 3.65 -6.24 9.46
N ALA A 335 2.87 -7.08 8.77
CA ALA A 335 2.59 -8.45 9.22
C ALA A 335 3.86 -9.31 9.31
N ALA A 336 4.81 -9.11 8.38
CA ALA A 336 6.11 -9.79 8.40
C ALA A 336 7.08 -9.29 9.48
N ASP A 337 6.80 -8.15 10.14
CA ASP A 337 7.67 -7.57 11.16
C ASP A 337 7.58 -8.34 12.49
N LYS A 338 8.52 -9.27 12.68
CA LYS A 338 8.63 -10.10 13.89
C LYS A 338 8.94 -9.32 15.16
N SER A 339 9.32 -8.05 15.08
CA SER A 339 9.51 -7.20 16.27
C SER A 339 8.20 -6.77 16.91
N VAL A 340 7.06 -6.94 16.22
CA VAL A 340 5.72 -6.68 16.74
C VAL A 340 5.03 -8.01 17.01
N PRO A 341 4.93 -8.46 18.27
CA PRO A 341 4.29 -9.73 18.59
C PRO A 341 2.78 -9.69 18.30
N ASP A 342 2.24 -10.87 18.01
CA ASP A 342 0.81 -11.15 17.81
C ASP A 342 0.12 -10.33 16.70
N ASN A 343 0.93 -9.87 15.73
CA ASN A 343 0.43 -9.20 14.54
C ASN A 343 -0.35 -10.16 13.62
N ALA A 344 -0.94 -9.61 12.56
CA ALA A 344 -1.67 -10.38 11.56
C ALA A 344 -0.78 -11.46 10.91
N ASP A 345 -1.31 -12.66 10.70
CA ASP A 345 -0.53 -13.75 10.10
C ASP A 345 -0.36 -13.56 8.59
N TYR A 346 -1.41 -13.09 7.90
CA TYR A 346 -1.37 -12.82 6.47
C TYR A 346 -2.07 -11.51 6.09
N VAL A 347 -1.63 -10.94 4.96
CA VAL A 347 -2.22 -9.73 4.38
C VAL A 347 -2.54 -9.95 2.91
N MET A 348 -3.79 -9.69 2.55
CA MET A 348 -4.27 -9.66 1.18
C MET A 348 -4.84 -8.30 0.80
N THR A 349 -4.63 -7.93 -0.45
CA THR A 349 -5.18 -6.72 -1.04
C THR A 349 -6.55 -6.96 -1.67
N TYR A 350 -7.32 -5.91 -2.00
CA TYR A 350 -8.61 -6.10 -2.67
C TYR A 350 -8.52 -6.79 -4.04
N GLY A 351 -7.45 -6.54 -4.80
CA GLY A 351 -7.18 -7.28 -6.05
C GLY A 351 -6.97 -8.78 -5.80
N GLU A 352 -6.29 -9.13 -4.71
CA GLU A 352 -6.11 -10.51 -4.28
C GLU A 352 -7.42 -11.13 -3.76
N LEU A 353 -8.23 -10.40 -2.97
CA LEU A 353 -9.57 -10.85 -2.56
C LEU A 353 -10.45 -11.20 -3.76
N SER A 354 -10.51 -10.33 -4.77
CA SER A 354 -11.30 -10.57 -5.99
C SER A 354 -10.78 -11.76 -6.80
N THR A 355 -9.50 -12.06 -6.67
CA THR A 355 -8.88 -13.22 -7.31
C THR A 355 -9.19 -14.50 -6.54
N LEU A 356 -9.14 -14.45 -5.21
CA LEU A 356 -9.53 -15.56 -4.34
C LEU A 356 -11.00 -15.95 -4.54
N LEU A 357 -11.91 -14.97 -4.57
CA LEU A 357 -13.33 -15.18 -4.84
C LEU A 357 -13.56 -15.91 -6.18
N ARG A 358 -12.94 -15.43 -7.27
CA ARG A 358 -13.02 -16.06 -8.60
C ARG A 358 -12.39 -17.45 -8.67
N SER A 359 -11.37 -17.73 -7.86
CA SER A 359 -10.75 -19.06 -7.82
C SER A 359 -11.69 -20.16 -7.33
N ARG A 360 -12.77 -19.80 -6.64
CA ARG A 360 -13.83 -20.67 -6.09
C ARG A 360 -15.21 -20.34 -6.67
N ASP A 361 -15.27 -19.53 -7.73
CA ASP A 361 -16.51 -19.08 -8.38
C ASP A 361 -17.53 -18.48 -7.39
N VAL A 362 -17.04 -17.75 -6.39
CA VAL A 362 -17.86 -17.02 -5.41
C VAL A 362 -18.06 -15.58 -5.87
N GLU A 363 -19.31 -15.14 -5.93
CA GLU A 363 -19.67 -13.76 -6.25
C GLU A 363 -20.06 -12.97 -5.00
N LEU A 364 -19.85 -11.64 -5.04
CA LEU A 364 -20.30 -10.74 -3.99
C LEU A 364 -21.76 -10.37 -4.22
N GLU A 365 -22.62 -10.81 -3.32
CA GLU A 365 -24.06 -10.56 -3.37
C GLU A 365 -24.46 -9.53 -2.30
N PRO A 366 -25.40 -8.61 -2.59
CA PRO A 366 -25.97 -7.73 -1.57
C PRO A 366 -26.62 -8.54 -0.45
N VAL A 367 -26.29 -8.21 0.80
CA VAL A 367 -26.88 -8.82 2.00
C VAL A 367 -27.49 -7.70 2.85
N GLU A 368 -28.78 -7.84 3.16
CA GLU A 368 -29.54 -6.91 4.01
C GLU A 368 -29.53 -7.39 5.47
N GLU A 369 -28.35 -7.33 6.09
CA GLU A 369 -28.17 -7.60 7.52
C GLU A 369 -27.46 -6.42 8.16
N GLU A 370 -27.82 -6.10 9.41
CA GLU A 370 -27.09 -5.10 10.18
C GLU A 370 -25.81 -5.73 10.74
N TYR A 371 -24.67 -5.12 10.42
CA TYR A 371 -23.37 -5.52 10.94
C TYR A 371 -22.53 -4.28 11.18
N GLN A 372 -22.19 -4.05 12.44
CA GLN A 372 -21.33 -2.95 12.86
C GLN A 372 -20.64 -3.29 14.18
N GLU A 373 -19.32 -3.40 14.13
CA GLU A 373 -18.46 -3.59 15.31
C GLU A 373 -17.76 -2.29 15.72
N ALA A 374 -17.48 -1.43 14.74
CA ALA A 374 -16.76 -0.18 14.92
C ALA A 374 -17.68 1.02 15.13
N SER A 375 -17.18 2.06 15.82
CA SER A 375 -17.77 3.39 15.79
C SER A 375 -17.65 4.03 14.40
N ILE A 376 -18.40 5.12 14.18
CA ILE A 376 -18.26 5.93 12.97
C ILE A 376 -16.84 6.52 12.82
N TRP A 377 -16.15 6.78 13.94
CA TRP A 377 -14.79 7.31 13.96
C TRP A 377 -13.80 6.25 13.52
N GLY A 378 -13.88 5.04 14.09
CA GLY A 378 -13.13 3.86 13.65
C GLY A 378 -13.34 3.54 12.18
N LYS A 379 -14.59 3.59 11.68
CA LYS A 379 -14.87 3.43 10.24
C LYS A 379 -14.26 4.55 9.38
N ARG A 380 -14.09 5.76 9.91
CA ARG A 380 -13.51 6.92 9.20
C ARG A 380 -11.98 6.94 9.15
N PHE A 381 -11.28 6.10 9.91
CA PHE A 381 -9.80 5.97 9.91
C PHE A 381 -9.17 5.92 8.52
N ALA A 382 -9.83 5.30 7.55
CA ALA A 382 -9.27 5.12 6.21
C ALA A 382 -9.16 6.41 5.36
N THR A 383 -9.74 7.53 5.80
CA THR A 383 -9.63 8.83 5.13
C THR A 383 -8.49 9.64 5.74
N SER A 384 -7.80 10.48 4.94
CA SER A 384 -6.89 11.48 5.50
C SER A 384 -7.60 12.41 6.50
N GLY A 385 -7.01 12.59 7.68
CA GLY A 385 -7.60 13.29 8.82
C GLY A 385 -8.49 12.40 9.70
N GLY A 386 -8.78 11.17 9.28
CA GLY A 386 -9.69 10.27 9.99
C GLY A 386 -9.12 9.79 11.32
N VAL A 387 -7.82 9.56 11.38
CA VAL A 387 -7.12 9.11 12.59
C VAL A 387 -7.10 10.24 13.62
N ALA A 388 -6.59 11.42 13.24
CA ALA A 388 -6.48 12.53 14.16
C ALA A 388 -7.84 12.97 14.70
N ASN A 389 -8.89 12.93 13.87
CA ASN A 389 -10.24 13.24 14.33
C ASN A 389 -10.79 12.21 15.34
N ALA A 390 -10.48 10.92 15.16
CA ALA A 390 -10.91 9.89 16.12
C ALA A 390 -10.17 10.01 17.46
N VAL A 391 -8.87 10.34 17.40
CA VAL A 391 -8.06 10.62 18.60
C VAL A 391 -8.61 11.84 19.35
N LEU A 392 -8.92 12.94 18.63
CA LEU A 392 -9.54 14.13 19.20
C LEU A 392 -10.90 13.83 19.86
N GLU A 393 -11.74 13.00 19.24
CA GLU A 393 -13.01 12.57 19.85
C GLU A 393 -12.75 11.82 21.16
N CYS A 394 -11.77 10.91 21.21
CA CYS A 394 -11.44 10.19 22.44
C CYS A 394 -10.97 11.12 23.55
N MET A 395 -10.17 12.14 23.24
CA MET A 395 -9.77 13.17 24.21
C MET A 395 -10.99 13.95 24.72
N GLN A 396 -11.91 14.32 23.83
CA GLN A 396 -13.13 15.02 24.20
C GLN A 396 -14.06 14.15 25.04
N GLU A 397 -14.19 12.85 24.74
CA GLU A 397 -14.93 11.88 25.57
C GLU A 397 -14.34 11.74 26.97
N ARG A 398 -13.03 11.95 27.13
CA ARG A 398 -12.32 12.00 28.43
C ARG A 398 -12.38 13.38 29.12
N GLY A 399 -13.05 14.36 28.51
CA GLY A 399 -13.26 15.69 29.07
C GLY A 399 -12.10 16.66 28.86
N GLU A 400 -11.21 16.41 27.90
CA GLU A 400 -10.11 17.32 27.56
C GLU A 400 -10.53 18.41 26.56
N ASP A 401 -9.93 19.60 26.71
CA ASP A 401 -10.14 20.72 25.79
C ASP A 401 -9.22 20.60 24.56
N ILE A 402 -9.81 20.56 23.37
CA ILE A 402 -9.12 20.34 22.10
C ILE A 402 -9.02 21.59 21.21
N GLU A 403 -9.52 22.75 21.63
CA GLU A 403 -9.64 23.94 20.75
C GLU A 403 -8.29 24.47 20.25
N ASP A 404 -7.26 24.44 21.10
CA ASP A 404 -5.93 24.98 20.78
C ASP A 404 -5.02 24.01 20.02
N ILE A 405 -5.51 22.80 19.72
CA ILE A 405 -4.69 21.75 19.14
C ILE A 405 -4.45 22.00 17.64
N LYS A 406 -3.17 22.03 17.23
CA LYS A 406 -2.79 22.16 15.82
C LYS A 406 -2.40 20.82 15.22
N LEU A 407 -3.17 20.40 14.22
CA LEU A 407 -2.96 19.15 13.50
C LEU A 407 -2.41 19.41 12.10
N LEU A 408 -1.35 18.69 11.72
CA LEU A 408 -0.91 18.58 10.33
C LEU A 408 -1.34 17.24 9.74
N ARG A 409 -2.20 17.29 8.73
CA ARG A 409 -2.63 16.10 7.98
C ARG A 409 -1.79 15.99 6.71
N CYS A 410 -1.03 14.90 6.58
CA CYS A 410 -0.21 14.63 5.41
C CYS A 410 -0.81 13.48 4.60
N ALA A 411 -1.06 13.72 3.31
CA ALA A 411 -1.60 12.73 2.38
C ALA A 411 -0.69 12.56 1.16
N GLY A 412 0.20 11.57 1.24
CA GLY A 412 1.21 11.28 0.22
C GLY A 412 2.61 11.31 0.79
N GLY A 413 3.48 10.45 0.27
CA GLY A 413 4.86 10.33 0.74
C GLY A 413 5.68 11.63 0.65
N GLU A 414 5.43 12.49 -0.34
CA GLU A 414 6.10 13.80 -0.45
C GLU A 414 5.69 14.76 0.67
N GLU A 415 4.40 14.85 0.99
CA GLU A 415 3.89 15.69 2.08
C GLU A 415 4.41 15.19 3.43
N CYS A 416 4.36 13.87 3.66
CA CYS A 416 4.92 13.23 4.84
C CYS A 416 6.42 13.57 4.99
N LYS A 417 7.21 13.43 3.92
CA LYS A 417 8.65 13.74 3.93
C LYS A 417 8.91 15.22 4.25
N LYS A 418 8.10 16.14 3.70
CA LYS A 418 8.20 17.59 3.99
C LYS A 418 7.89 17.88 5.46
N ALA A 419 6.82 17.30 6.01
CA ALA A 419 6.44 17.47 7.41
C ALA A 419 7.53 16.94 8.37
N LEU A 420 8.05 15.74 8.11
CA LEU A 420 9.14 15.17 8.92
C LEU A 420 10.44 15.97 8.82
N MET A 421 10.74 16.56 7.66
CA MET A 421 11.87 17.49 7.52
C MET A 421 11.69 18.77 8.36
N LEU A 422 10.47 19.30 8.45
CA LEU A 422 10.17 20.45 9.32
C LEU A 422 10.28 20.06 10.81
N LEU A 423 9.76 18.90 11.18
CA LEU A 423 9.86 18.35 12.53
C LEU A 423 11.33 18.17 12.94
N LYS A 424 12.13 17.49 12.12
CA LYS A 424 13.57 17.30 12.34
C LYS A 424 14.34 18.61 12.49
N ARG A 425 13.92 19.67 11.80
CA ARG A 425 14.55 21.00 11.88
C ARG A 425 14.05 21.85 13.06
N GLY A 426 13.11 21.35 13.87
CA GLY A 426 12.47 22.11 14.94
C GLY A 426 11.61 23.28 14.43
N ARG A 427 11.13 23.20 13.18
CA ARG A 427 10.37 24.27 12.51
C ARG A 427 8.91 23.91 12.24
N LEU A 428 8.44 22.77 12.74
CA LEU A 428 7.05 22.36 12.60
C LEU A 428 6.18 23.19 13.57
N PRO A 429 5.20 23.98 13.10
CA PRO A 429 4.32 24.73 13.98
C PRO A 429 3.24 23.87 14.64
N GLU A 430 2.83 22.76 14.02
CA GLU A 430 1.77 21.87 14.52
C GLU A 430 2.24 20.94 15.64
N ASP A 431 1.32 20.53 16.50
CA ASP A 431 1.58 19.68 17.67
C ASP A 431 1.62 18.20 17.28
N PHE A 432 0.84 17.83 16.28
CA PHE A 432 0.67 16.45 15.85
C PHE A 432 0.67 16.30 14.33
N ILE A 433 1.31 15.23 13.83
CA ILE A 433 1.30 14.87 12.41
C ILE A 433 0.52 13.56 12.22
N GLU A 434 -0.56 13.61 11.44
CA GLU A 434 -1.14 12.42 10.82
C GLU A 434 -0.43 12.13 9.50
N GLY A 435 0.32 11.02 9.48
CA GLY A 435 1.12 10.62 8.33
C GLY A 435 0.49 9.49 7.51
N MET A 436 -0.08 9.81 6.36
CA MET A 436 -0.56 8.82 5.38
C MET A 436 0.28 8.85 4.11
N ALA A 437 0.99 7.76 3.79
CA ALA A 437 1.89 7.74 2.63
C ALA A 437 1.17 7.77 1.26
N CYS A 438 -0.13 7.50 1.22
CA CYS A 438 -0.95 7.51 0.01
C CYS A 438 -1.79 8.80 -0.08
N PRO A 439 -1.89 9.43 -1.28
CA PRO A 439 -2.84 10.52 -1.50
C PRO A 439 -4.28 10.09 -1.15
N GLY A 440 -5.02 10.95 -0.43
CA GLY A 440 -6.38 10.64 0.04
C GLY A 440 -6.48 9.68 1.24
N GLY A 441 -5.36 9.15 1.74
CA GLY A 441 -5.34 8.15 2.81
C GLY A 441 -5.45 6.71 2.28
N CYS A 442 -5.90 5.77 3.13
CA CYS A 442 -6.01 4.36 2.76
C CYS A 442 -7.00 4.12 1.62
N VAL A 443 -8.04 4.95 1.47
CA VAL A 443 -8.97 4.88 0.33
C VAL A 443 -8.29 5.08 -1.03
N GLY A 444 -7.22 5.87 -1.06
CA GLY A 444 -6.37 6.09 -2.24
C GLY A 444 -5.20 5.11 -2.34
N GLY A 445 -5.19 4.04 -1.55
CA GLY A 445 -4.13 3.04 -1.52
C GLY A 445 -3.89 2.36 -2.87
N PRO A 446 -2.72 1.72 -3.05
CA PRO A 446 -2.28 1.20 -4.35
C PRO A 446 -3.25 0.16 -4.93
N SER A 447 -3.94 -0.63 -4.10
CA SER A 447 -4.87 -1.67 -4.55
C SER A 447 -6.36 -1.24 -4.54
N ARG A 448 -6.65 0.05 -4.73
CA ARG A 448 -8.04 0.55 -4.86
C ARG A 448 -8.68 0.05 -6.17
N HIS A 449 -9.99 -0.23 -6.13
CA HIS A 449 -10.75 -0.73 -7.29
C HIS A 449 -11.47 0.38 -8.05
N LYS A 450 -11.91 1.41 -7.31
CA LYS A 450 -12.66 2.53 -7.87
C LYS A 450 -11.88 3.84 -7.80
N THR A 451 -12.33 4.82 -8.57
CA THR A 451 -11.80 6.18 -8.44
C THR A 451 -12.17 6.79 -7.09
N GLU A 452 -11.40 7.78 -6.65
CA GLU A 452 -11.61 8.43 -5.34
C GLU A 452 -13.01 9.02 -5.20
N LEU A 453 -13.56 9.61 -6.27
CA LEU A 453 -14.90 10.20 -6.27
C LEU A 453 -16.00 9.15 -6.09
N GLU A 454 -15.90 8.03 -6.81
CA GLU A 454 -16.85 6.92 -6.72
C GLU A 454 -16.80 6.26 -5.34
N LEU A 455 -15.59 6.12 -4.77
CA LEU A 455 -15.39 5.60 -3.42
C LEU A 455 -16.01 6.51 -2.38
N LYS A 456 -15.77 7.82 -2.47
CA LYS A 456 -16.31 8.79 -1.52
C LYS A 456 -17.83 8.72 -1.47
N ARG A 457 -18.50 8.74 -2.63
CA ARG A 457 -19.96 8.63 -2.71
C ARG A 457 -20.49 7.31 -2.15
N SER A 458 -19.89 6.19 -2.53
CA SER A 458 -20.33 4.87 -2.08
C SER A 458 -20.15 4.71 -0.58
N ARG A 459 -19.02 5.15 -0.05
CA ARG A 459 -18.68 5.08 1.37
C ARG A 459 -19.54 6.02 2.20
N GLU A 460 -19.80 7.25 1.77
CA GLU A 460 -20.73 8.16 2.47
C GLU A 460 -22.14 7.57 2.59
N THR A 461 -22.59 6.84 1.57
CA THR A 461 -23.91 6.18 1.60
C THR A 461 -23.95 5.03 2.62
N LEU A 462 -22.89 4.23 2.69
CA LEU A 462 -22.78 3.14 3.66
C LEU A 462 -22.60 3.66 5.09
N LEU A 463 -21.75 4.66 5.29
CA LEU A 463 -21.47 5.25 6.61
C LEU A 463 -22.69 5.97 7.21
N LYS A 464 -23.65 6.43 6.41
CA LYS A 464 -24.93 6.98 6.91
C LYS A 464 -25.82 5.94 7.59
N LYS A 465 -25.58 4.65 7.35
CA LYS A 465 -26.29 3.55 8.00
C LYS A 465 -25.68 3.17 9.34
N ALA A 466 -24.47 3.65 9.65
CA ALA A 466 -23.84 3.37 10.93
C ALA A 466 -24.57 4.09 12.05
N ASP A 467 -24.68 3.45 13.21
CA ASP A 467 -25.22 4.06 14.41
C ASP A 467 -24.30 5.15 14.97
N GLY A 468 -24.81 5.88 15.97
CA GLY A 468 -24.10 6.99 16.60
C GLY A 468 -23.18 6.58 17.75
N ARG A 469 -22.78 5.31 17.88
CA ARG A 469 -21.96 4.87 19.03
C ARG A 469 -20.64 5.61 19.06
N LYS A 470 -20.22 5.97 20.27
CA LYS A 470 -18.95 6.64 20.54
C LYS A 470 -17.79 5.65 20.70
N VAL A 471 -16.56 6.13 20.70
CA VAL A 471 -15.37 5.27 20.69
C VAL A 471 -15.24 4.53 22.02
N LEU A 472 -15.17 5.27 23.14
CA LEU A 472 -14.91 4.67 24.45
C LEU A 472 -16.11 3.84 24.93
N GLU A 473 -17.32 4.26 24.61
CA GLU A 473 -18.52 3.46 24.87
C GLU A 473 -18.49 2.11 24.14
N ASN A 474 -18.09 2.10 22.87
CA ASN A 474 -17.99 0.86 22.09
C ASN A 474 -16.94 -0.10 22.68
N LEU A 475 -15.79 0.43 23.11
CA LEU A 475 -14.67 -0.37 23.63
C LEU A 475 -14.99 -1.11 24.94
N LYS A 476 -15.97 -0.66 25.74
CA LYS A 476 -16.43 -1.37 26.95
C LYS A 476 -16.96 -2.78 26.69
N ASN A 477 -17.32 -3.08 25.44
CA ASN A 477 -17.80 -4.41 25.04
C ASN A 477 -16.66 -5.39 24.73
N TYR A 478 -15.40 -4.96 24.81
CA TYR A 478 -14.24 -5.74 24.41
C TYR A 478 -13.23 -5.86 25.56
N PRO A 479 -12.50 -6.98 25.67
CA PRO A 479 -11.58 -7.23 26.78
C PRO A 479 -10.24 -6.51 26.57
N MET A 480 -10.25 -5.18 26.61
CA MET A 480 -9.06 -4.34 26.34
C MET A 480 -7.90 -4.63 27.29
N ASP A 481 -8.18 -5.06 28.53
CA ASP A 481 -7.16 -5.41 29.53
C ASP A 481 -6.51 -6.78 29.30
N SER A 482 -6.90 -7.51 28.26
CA SER A 482 -6.42 -8.88 27.98
C SER A 482 -5.36 -8.96 26.88
N PHE A 483 -4.99 -7.84 26.27
CA PHE A 483 -3.94 -7.79 25.25
C PHE A 483 -3.27 -6.42 25.17
N SER A 484 -2.03 -6.39 24.71
CA SER A 484 -1.26 -5.15 24.65
C SER A 484 -1.69 -4.28 23.46
N MET A 485 -1.72 -2.96 23.66
CA MET A 485 -1.84 -1.99 22.58
C MET A 485 -0.51 -1.33 22.20
N HIS A 486 0.61 -1.74 22.80
CA HIS A 486 1.94 -1.21 22.51
C HIS A 486 2.74 -2.14 21.60
N ARG A 487 3.58 -1.55 20.74
CA ARG A 487 4.30 -2.28 19.68
C ARG A 487 5.23 -3.38 20.19
N ASP A 488 5.86 -3.20 21.34
CA ASP A 488 6.75 -4.18 21.98
C ASP A 488 6.00 -5.30 22.73
N GLY A 489 4.67 -5.17 22.89
CA GLY A 489 3.82 -6.16 23.54
C GLY A 489 3.73 -6.03 25.06
N HIS A 490 4.25 -4.96 25.68
CA HIS A 490 4.06 -4.78 27.12
C HIS A 490 2.59 -4.45 27.47
N MET A 491 2.13 -4.96 28.61
CA MET A 491 0.81 -4.63 29.16
C MET A 491 0.96 -3.48 30.14
N GLU A 492 0.36 -2.33 29.85
CA GLU A 492 0.17 -1.29 30.87
C GLU A 492 -1.00 -1.66 31.77
N SER A 493 -0.86 -1.39 33.07
CA SER A 493 -1.96 -1.47 34.04
C SER A 493 -2.76 -0.16 33.98
N THR A 494 -3.52 0.08 32.93
CA THR A 494 -4.32 1.29 32.76
C THR A 494 -5.77 0.91 32.49
N GLU A 495 -6.69 1.36 33.37
CA GLU A 495 -8.14 1.21 33.17
C GLU A 495 -8.54 2.04 31.92
N VAL A 496 -8.95 1.37 30.83
CA VAL A 496 -9.30 1.99 29.53
C VAL A 496 -10.71 2.53 29.49
#